data_AF-A0A1H3LVW2-F1
#
_entry.id   AF-A0A1H3LVW2-F1
#
_cell.length_a   1.000
_cell.length_b   1.000
_cell.length_c   1.000
_cell.angle_alpha   90.00
_cell.angle_beta   90.00
_cell.angle_gamma   90.00
#
_symmetry.space_group_name_H-M   'P 1'
#
loop_
_entity.id
_entity.type
_entity.pdbx_description
1 polymer ?
#
loop_
_entity_poly.entity_id
_entity_poly.type
_entity_poly.pdbx_seq_one_letter_code
_entity_poly.pdbx_strand_id
1 'polypeptide(L)' 'MEGKYAGLSWYLQDASGRPLQSKRVQAAQTNISLQGLSAGMYLLSVRGKDQQVKTFKLIKH' A
#
# COMPACT_ATOMS: atom_id res chain seq x y z
N MET A 1 -2.86 -18.89 -14.66
CA MET A 1 -4.00 -18.50 -13.81
C MET A 1 -3.91 -17.01 -13.56
N GLU A 2 -4.82 -16.20 -14.11
CA GLU A 2 -5.00 -14.84 -13.60
C GLU A 2 -5.77 -14.98 -12.27
N GLY A 3 -5.04 -14.97 -11.16
CA GLY A 3 -5.65 -15.05 -9.84
C GLY A 3 -6.48 -13.81 -9.53
N LYS A 4 -7.40 -13.90 -8.55
CA LYS A 4 -8.27 -12.81 -8.06
C LYS A 4 -7.60 -11.45 -7.87
N TYR A 5 -6.28 -11.42 -7.67
CA TYR A 5 -5.49 -10.21 -7.40
C TYR A 5 -4.63 -9.76 -8.58
N ALA A 6 -4.78 -10.39 -9.76
CA ALA A 6 -4.07 -10.01 -10.97
C ALA A 6 -4.32 -8.53 -11.32
N GLY A 7 -3.25 -7.81 -11.64
CA GLY A 7 -3.32 -6.39 -11.96
C GLY A 7 -3.46 -5.45 -10.77
N LEU A 8 -3.52 -5.96 -9.53
CA LEU A 8 -3.51 -5.13 -8.33
C LEU A 8 -2.08 -4.84 -7.87
N SER A 9 -1.86 -3.60 -7.43
CA SER A 9 -0.64 -3.17 -6.73
C SER A 9 -1.02 -2.35 -5.52
N TRP A 10 -0.16 -2.40 -4.51
CA TRP A 10 -0.26 -1.53 -3.34
C TRP A 10 0.85 -0.50 -3.33
N TYR A 11 0.56 0.67 -2.77
CA TYR A 11 1.42 1.85 -2.71
C TYR A 11 1.38 2.42 -1.30
N LEU A 12 2.53 2.53 -0.65
CA LEU A 12 2.72 3.18 0.64
C LEU A 12 3.34 4.56 0.41
N GLN A 13 2.75 5.57 1.02
CA GLN A 13 3.22 6.97 0.98
C GLN A 13 3.13 7.61 2.36
N ASP A 14 3.99 8.60 2.62
CA ASP A 14 3.90 9.40 3.84
C ASP A 14 2.79 10.46 3.77
N ALA A 15 2.65 11.25 4.83
CA ALA A 15 1.64 12.30 4.95
C ALA A 15 1.74 13.41 3.89
N SER A 16 2.92 13.62 3.30
CA SER A 16 3.12 14.59 2.21
C SER A 16 2.76 14.01 0.83
N GLY A 17 2.46 12.72 0.75
CA GLY A 17 2.24 12.00 -0.49
C GLY A 17 3.53 11.49 -1.14
N ARG A 18 4.68 11.60 -0.46
CA ARG A 18 5.93 11.04 -0.96
C ARG A 18 5.83 9.51 -1.00
N PRO A 19 6.11 8.87 -2.15
CA PRO A 19 6.09 7.41 -2.24
C PRO A 19 7.24 6.82 -1.43
N LEU A 20 6.92 5.80 -0.63
CA LEU A 20 7.88 5.04 0.17
C LEU A 20 8.12 3.65 -0.42
N GLN A 21 7.05 2.97 -0.83
CA GLN A 21 7.15 1.62 -1.39
C GLN A 21 5.94 1.27 -2.25
N SER A 22 6.12 0.44 -3.28
CA SER A 22 5.01 -0.17 -4.01
C SER A 22 5.35 -1.57 -4.48
N LYS A 23 4.38 -2.50 -4.43
CA LYS A 23 4.53 -3.86 -4.99
C LYS A 23 3.21 -4.37 -5.56
N ARG A 24 3.30 -5.35 -6.46
CA ARG A 24 2.13 -6.14 -6.91
C ARG A 24 1.54 -6.94 -5.76
N VAL A 25 0.22 -7.07 -5.73
CA VAL A 25 -0.47 -7.95 -4.77
C VAL A 25 -0.26 -9.40 -5.22
N GLN A 26 0.33 -10.22 -4.35
CA GLN A 26 0.64 -11.63 -4.63
C GLN A 26 -0.31 -12.59 -3.91
N ALA A 27 -0.92 -12.15 -2.81
CA ALA A 27 -1.80 -12.96 -1.97
C ALA A 27 -2.87 -12.08 -1.30
N ALA A 28 -3.84 -12.73 -0.67
CA ALA A 28 -4.91 -12.06 0.07
C ALA A 28 -4.41 -11.25 1.29
N GLN A 29 -3.23 -11.61 1.80
CA GLN A 29 -2.59 -11.00 2.95
C GLN A 29 -1.13 -10.67 2.62
N THR A 30 -0.64 -9.56 3.14
CA THR A 30 0.77 -9.17 3.03
C THR A 30 1.18 -8.40 4.28
N ASN A 31 2.43 -8.53 4.67
CA ASN A 31 3.01 -7.79 5.78
C ASN A 31 3.86 -6.65 5.23
N ILE A 32 3.59 -5.44 5.73
CA ILE A 32 4.33 -4.23 5.38
C ILE A 32 4.97 -3.71 6.65
N SER A 33 6.30 -3.72 6.69
CA SER A 33 7.03 -3.17 7.84
C SER A 33 7.04 -1.64 7.75
N LEU A 34 6.71 -0.99 8.86
CA LEU A 34 6.92 0.45 9.06
C LEU A 34 8.15 0.73 9.94
N GLN A 35 8.99 -0.28 10.17
CA GLN A 35 10.20 -0.14 10.96
C GLN A 35 11.17 0.84 10.27
N GLY A 36 11.78 1.72 11.05
CA GLY A 36 12.69 2.75 10.53
C GLY A 36 11.98 3.98 9.95
N LEU A 37 10.64 3.95 9.82
CA LEU A 37 9.87 5.14 9.49
C LEU A 37 9.55 5.94 10.76
N SER A 38 9.55 7.27 10.65
CA SER A 38 9.21 8.18 11.76
C SER A 38 7.77 7.97 12.26
N ALA A 39 7.50 8.37 13.49
CA ALA A 39 6.12 8.47 13.98
C ALA A 39 5.33 9.45 13.09
N GLY A 40 4.07 9.12 12.78
CA GLY A 40 3.26 9.92 11.88
C GLY A 40 2.19 9.14 11.13
N MET A 41 1.60 9.83 10.16
CA MET A 41 0.54 9.31 9.31
C MET A 41 1.10 8.82 7.98
N TYR A 42 0.59 7.66 7.55
CA TYR A 42 0.89 7.06 6.25
C TYR A 42 -0.40 6.64 5.55
N LEU A 43 -0.37 6.61 4.22
CA LEU A 43 -1.45 6.08 3.41
C LEU A 43 -0.96 4.84 2.66
N LEU A 44 -1.72 3.75 2.79
CA LEU A 44 -1.54 2.55 1.99
C LEU A 44 -2.72 2.44 1.02
N SER A 45 -2.47 2.57 -0.28
CA SER A 45 -3.49 2.45 -1.31
C SER A 45 -3.33 1.17 -2.10
N VAL A 46 -4.42 0.43 -2.30
CA VAL A 46 -4.51 -0.65 -3.29
C VAL A 46 -5.14 -0.08 -4.55
N ARG A 47 -4.51 -0.31 -5.69
CA ARG A 47 -4.93 0.19 -7.01
C ARG A 47 -4.91 -0.95 -8.02
N GLY A 48 -5.77 -0.89 -9.03
CA GLY A 48 -5.79 -1.81 -10.16
C GLY A 48 -6.26 -1.11 -11.42
N LYS A 49 -5.62 -1.39 -12.56
CA LYS A 49 -5.94 -0.77 -13.87
C LYS A 49 -6.21 0.73 -13.75
N ASP A 50 -5.26 1.44 -13.15
CA ASP A 50 -5.24 2.89 -12.90
C ASP A 50 -6.36 3.46 -12.01
N GLN A 51 -7.19 2.61 -11.40
CA GLN A 51 -8.19 3.02 -10.43
C GLN A 51 -7.77 2.68 -9.00
N GLN A 52 -8.02 3.63 -8.09
CA GLN A 52 -7.88 3.37 -6.66
C GLN A 52 -9.03 2.47 -6.19
N VAL A 53 -8.68 1.31 -5.63
CA VAL A 53 -9.66 0.34 -5.10
C VAL A 53 -9.97 0.65 -3.65
N LYS A 54 -8.93 0.90 -2.84
CA LYS A 54 -9.05 1.19 -1.41
C LYS A 54 -7.83 1.92 -0.89
N THR A 55 -8.02 2.75 0.12
CA THR A 55 -6.94 3.39 0.86
C THR A 55 -7.13 3.17 2.35
N PHE A 56 -6.04 2.87 3.04
CA PHE A 56 -5.95 2.70 4.48
C PHE A 56 -5.08 3.81 5.05
N LYS A 57 -5.56 4.44 6.12
CA LYS A 57 -4.76 5.36 6.93
C LYS A 57 -4.08 4.58 8.04
N LEU A 58 -2.77 4.70 8.13
CA LEU A 58 -1.95 4.05 9.15
C LEU A 58 -1.40 5.14 10.07
N ILE A 59 -1.54 4.96 11.38
CA ILE A 59 -0.95 5.84 12.38
C ILE A 59 0.16 5.06 13.08
N LYS A 60 1.38 5.57 12.97
CA LYS A 60 2.53 5.06 13.71
C LYS A 60 2.81 5.97 14.89
N HIS A 61 2.75 5.39 16.10
CA HIS A 61 3.24 5.99 17.33
C HIS A 61 4.74 5.74 17.51
#